data_AF-A0A455VLT3-F1
#
_entry.id   AF-A0A455VLT3-F1
#
_cell.length_a   1.000
_cell.length_b   1.000
_cell.length_c   1.000
_cell.angle_alpha   90.00
_cell.angle_beta   90.00
_cell.angle_gamma   90.00
#
_symmetry.space_group_name_H-M   'P 1'
#
loop_
_entity.id
_entity.type
_entity.pdbx_description
1 polymer ?
#
loop_
_entity_poly.entity_id
_entity_poly.type
_entity_poly.pdbx_seq_one_letter_code
_entity_poly.pdbx_strand_id
1 'polypeptide(L)'
;MIYQNNPCLAKDITYRLDRQQVIFITPSESFTIDFENEIMAQAAGDILKHLTDADINVPALNERLGSAMQPYTVNDFLSMLDEQHLLSDAQSVNDVISGKAFICEIENYYYNIVLPAFEQDEFSRKVFTKTIDDAALKRWSVEYYHVTRAAERVLTASLRDYGNDDLTMAIRDFFFDEVGHEKLLRRSLLGFGMSDEEIESTSPHLCTEATMAMLLKAAHFHLPTFVTLVALMEGTSEESQAYIDVLENSGLAPEAIRSQIVHEKINIEGEHGNEGREIFSHINALSVNDLVIAKKAVREFYAIRRAITPWLLGGISFAGVDKVLFLQTLSEMLPQLKMSTLPIAIPRATLSQSDKLVKTLCTLKQLPVVEFDINKDEELLMLMLENVLWKTACTDLARYTNTLEWLEQLVQGTVSDYREEDIIGSIWNAWHALPSLPLVDAGQLLEQL
;
A
#
# COMPACT_ATOMS: atom_id res chain seq x y z
N MET A 1 -4.18 -27.43 -10.79
CA MET A 1 -5.50 -27.52 -10.14
C MET A 1 -5.70 -26.26 -9.32
N ILE A 2 -6.39 -25.28 -9.89
CA ILE A 2 -6.85 -24.11 -9.13
C ILE A 2 -8.27 -24.44 -8.74
N TYR A 3 -8.47 -25.09 -7.58
CA TYR A 3 -9.81 -25.15 -7.03
C TYR A 3 -10.15 -23.74 -6.56
N GLN A 4 -10.99 -23.06 -7.33
CA GLN A 4 -11.81 -21.93 -6.92
C GLN A 4 -12.65 -22.37 -5.71
N ASN A 5 -12.68 -21.58 -4.63
CA ASN A 5 -13.35 -21.96 -3.39
C ASN A 5 -14.89 -22.04 -3.56
N ASN A 6 -15.44 -21.37 -4.58
CA ASN A 6 -16.85 -21.45 -4.95
C ASN A 6 -17.06 -21.02 -6.43
N PRO A 7 -16.91 -21.91 -7.42
CA PRO A 7 -16.97 -21.50 -8.83
C PRO A 7 -18.37 -21.08 -9.25
N CYS A 8 -18.46 -19.99 -10.01
CA CYS A 8 -19.65 -19.53 -10.73
C CYS A 8 -19.31 -19.17 -12.17
N LEU A 9 -20.33 -19.05 -13.02
CA LEU A 9 -20.13 -18.57 -14.39
C LEU A 9 -19.76 -17.08 -14.36
N ALA A 10 -18.75 -16.66 -15.13
CA ALA A 10 -18.37 -15.25 -15.16
C ALA A 10 -19.54 -14.36 -15.63
N LYS A 11 -19.66 -13.15 -15.07
CA LYS A 11 -20.87 -12.29 -15.17
C LYS A 11 -21.25 -11.88 -16.59
N ASP A 12 -20.29 -11.86 -17.51
CA ASP A 12 -20.43 -11.45 -18.91
C ASP A 12 -20.65 -12.63 -19.86
N ILE A 13 -20.73 -13.85 -19.32
CA ILE A 13 -20.91 -15.08 -20.08
C ILE A 13 -22.36 -15.52 -19.98
N THR A 14 -22.97 -15.74 -21.15
CA THR A 14 -24.27 -16.42 -21.25
C THR A 14 -24.09 -17.71 -22.03
N TYR A 15 -25.00 -18.66 -21.86
CA TYR A 15 -24.97 -19.90 -22.62
C TYR A 15 -26.37 -20.31 -23.10
N ARG A 16 -26.40 -21.14 -24.14
CA ARG A 16 -27.61 -21.81 -24.62
C ARG A 16 -27.29 -23.28 -24.95
N LEU A 17 -28.28 -24.12 -24.73
CA LEU A 17 -28.26 -25.52 -25.13
C LEU A 17 -28.86 -25.65 -26.54
N ASP A 18 -28.16 -26.37 -27.42
CA ASP A 18 -28.68 -26.77 -28.73
C ASP A 18 -28.34 -28.23 -29.01
N ARG A 19 -29.32 -29.12 -28.81
CA ARG A 19 -29.20 -30.57 -28.99
C ARG A 19 -28.01 -31.17 -28.22
N GLN A 20 -26.91 -31.43 -28.91
CA GLN A 20 -25.70 -32.05 -28.36
C GLN A 20 -24.61 -31.02 -28.04
N GLN A 21 -24.96 -29.74 -28.01
CA GLN A 21 -24.00 -28.65 -27.88
C GLN A 21 -24.40 -27.69 -26.75
N VAL A 22 -23.38 -27.16 -26.07
CA VAL A 22 -23.51 -25.94 -25.27
C VAL A 22 -22.77 -24.83 -25.99
N ILE A 23 -23.48 -23.74 -26.31
CA ILE A 23 -22.93 -22.56 -26.95
C ILE A 23 -22.79 -21.47 -25.89
N PHE A 24 -21.56 -21.08 -25.58
CA PHE A 24 -21.22 -19.94 -24.73
C PHE A 24 -21.11 -18.67 -25.59
N ILE A 25 -21.60 -17.57 -25.06
CA ILE A 25 -21.62 -16.26 -25.69
C ILE A 25 -20.96 -15.29 -24.72
N THR A 26 -19.84 -14.70 -25.14
CA THR A 26 -19.12 -13.65 -24.44
C THR A 26 -19.30 -12.31 -25.18
N PRO A 27 -18.83 -11.17 -24.64
CA PRO A 27 -18.91 -9.89 -25.33
C PRO A 27 -18.14 -9.82 -26.66
N SER A 28 -17.09 -10.63 -26.81
CA SER A 28 -16.18 -10.60 -27.96
C SER A 28 -16.35 -11.77 -28.93
N GLU A 29 -16.84 -12.91 -28.47
CA GLU A 29 -16.90 -14.13 -29.26
C GLU A 29 -17.95 -15.14 -28.77
N SER A 30 -18.12 -16.22 -29.53
CA SER A 30 -18.92 -17.36 -29.11
C SER A 30 -18.09 -18.63 -29.16
N PHE A 31 -18.19 -19.43 -28.11
CA PHE A 31 -17.49 -20.71 -27.97
C PHE A 31 -18.53 -21.84 -27.92
N THR A 32 -18.18 -23.04 -28.41
CA THR A 32 -19.11 -24.18 -28.44
C THR A 32 -18.41 -25.44 -27.95
N ILE A 33 -19.09 -26.17 -27.08
CA ILE A 33 -18.69 -27.49 -26.61
C ILE A 33 -19.65 -28.51 -27.20
N ASP A 34 -19.10 -29.43 -27.99
CA ASP A 34 -19.82 -30.58 -28.53
C ASP A 34 -19.76 -31.76 -27.54
N PHE A 35 -20.91 -32.35 -27.26
CA PHE A 35 -21.04 -33.54 -26.42
C PHE A 35 -21.42 -34.76 -27.24
N GLU A 36 -21.08 -35.96 -26.75
CA GLU A 36 -21.34 -37.20 -27.48
C GLU A 36 -22.82 -37.51 -27.69
N ASN A 37 -23.69 -36.96 -26.84
CA ASN A 37 -25.13 -37.14 -26.90
C ASN A 37 -25.88 -36.03 -26.17
N GLU A 38 -27.19 -35.94 -26.41
CA GLU A 38 -28.07 -34.91 -25.86
C GLU A 38 -28.26 -35.04 -24.33
N ILE A 39 -28.14 -36.25 -23.78
CA ILE A 39 -28.23 -36.48 -22.33
C ILE A 39 -27.05 -35.82 -21.61
N MET A 40 -25.85 -35.93 -22.18
CA MET A 40 -24.64 -35.31 -21.66
C MET A 40 -24.69 -33.77 -21.80
N ALA A 41 -25.17 -33.26 -22.93
CA ALA A 41 -25.37 -31.82 -23.10
C ALA A 41 -26.39 -31.26 -22.08
N GLN A 42 -27.47 -32.01 -21.81
CA GLN A 42 -28.44 -31.61 -20.79
C GLN A 42 -27.85 -31.65 -19.37
N ALA A 43 -27.03 -32.65 -19.05
CA ALA A 43 -26.32 -32.72 -17.77
C ALA A 43 -25.31 -31.57 -17.60
N ALA A 44 -24.59 -31.20 -18.65
CA ALA A 44 -23.74 -30.01 -18.67
C ALA A 44 -24.56 -28.72 -18.47
N GLY A 45 -25.73 -28.62 -19.10
CA GLY A 45 -26.68 -27.52 -18.89
C GLY A 45 -27.15 -27.39 -17.43
N ASP A 46 -27.45 -28.51 -16.78
CA ASP A 46 -27.82 -28.52 -15.36
C ASP A 46 -26.67 -28.02 -14.47
N ILE A 47 -25.42 -28.43 -14.75
CA ILE A 47 -24.23 -27.93 -14.04
C ILE A 47 -24.07 -26.42 -14.23
N LEU A 48 -24.20 -25.93 -15.48
CA LEU A 48 -24.10 -24.51 -15.82
C LEU A 48 -25.17 -23.66 -15.14
N LYS A 49 -26.37 -24.21 -14.92
CA LYS A 49 -27.40 -23.54 -14.14
C LYS A 49 -26.96 -23.32 -12.68
N HIS A 50 -26.45 -24.36 -12.02
CA HIS A 50 -25.90 -24.24 -10.67
C HIS A 50 -24.73 -23.25 -10.58
N LEU A 51 -23.88 -23.20 -11.61
CA LEU A 51 -22.80 -22.20 -11.73
C LEU A 51 -23.34 -20.78 -11.92
N THR A 52 -24.43 -20.61 -12.67
CA THR A 52 -25.06 -19.28 -12.87
C THR A 52 -25.68 -18.76 -11.59
N ASP A 53 -26.31 -19.65 -10.81
CA ASP A 53 -26.96 -19.34 -9.55
C ASP A 53 -25.97 -19.25 -8.36
N ALA A 54 -24.68 -19.50 -8.61
CA ALA A 54 -23.61 -19.58 -7.59
C ALA A 54 -23.91 -20.55 -6.43
N ASP A 55 -24.64 -21.64 -6.73
CA ASP A 55 -25.09 -22.67 -5.79
C ASP A 55 -24.57 -24.04 -6.21
N ILE A 56 -23.24 -24.20 -6.15
CA ILE A 56 -22.58 -25.42 -6.58
C ILE A 56 -22.18 -26.31 -5.40
N ASN A 57 -22.64 -27.56 -5.44
CA ASN A 57 -22.17 -28.63 -4.55
C ASN A 57 -21.63 -29.78 -5.41
N VAL A 58 -20.32 -29.75 -5.68
CA VAL A 58 -19.66 -30.68 -6.60
C VAL A 58 -19.85 -32.16 -6.24
N PRO A 59 -19.75 -32.57 -4.95
CA PRO A 59 -20.07 -33.95 -4.57
C PRO A 59 -21.51 -34.35 -4.93
N ALA A 60 -22.50 -33.52 -4.61
CA ALA A 60 -23.91 -33.81 -4.90
C ALA A 60 -24.19 -33.84 -6.42
N LEU A 61 -23.55 -32.96 -7.20
CA LEU A 61 -23.66 -32.96 -8.65
C LEU A 61 -23.00 -34.20 -9.27
N ASN A 62 -21.85 -34.65 -8.77
CA ASN A 62 -21.23 -35.90 -9.23
C ASN A 62 -22.12 -37.12 -8.94
N GLU A 63 -22.77 -37.18 -7.78
CA GLU A 63 -23.71 -38.25 -7.44
C GLU A 63 -24.92 -38.26 -8.39
N ARG A 64 -25.50 -37.09 -8.67
CA ARG A 64 -26.70 -36.94 -9.50
C ARG A 64 -26.44 -37.08 -11.00
N LEU A 65 -25.35 -36.48 -11.50
CA LEU A 65 -25.10 -36.28 -12.94
C LEU A 65 -23.91 -37.09 -13.47
N GLY A 66 -23.09 -37.68 -12.59
CA GLY A 66 -21.85 -38.34 -13.00
C GLY A 66 -22.02 -39.51 -13.97
N SER A 67 -23.17 -40.21 -13.93
CA SER A 67 -23.49 -41.26 -14.91
C SER A 67 -23.84 -40.70 -16.30
N ALA A 68 -24.46 -39.53 -16.36
CA ALA A 68 -24.83 -38.86 -17.61
C ALA A 68 -23.63 -38.17 -18.29
N MET A 69 -22.61 -37.80 -17.50
CA MET A 69 -21.40 -37.14 -17.98
C MET A 69 -20.31 -38.10 -18.52
N GLN A 70 -20.45 -39.41 -18.32
CA GLN A 70 -19.45 -40.40 -18.77
C GLN A 70 -19.14 -40.28 -20.27
N PRO A 71 -17.86 -40.27 -20.69
CA PRO A 71 -16.69 -40.69 -19.91
C PRO A 71 -16.06 -39.60 -19.02
N TYR A 72 -16.61 -38.39 -19.02
CA TYR A 72 -16.12 -37.26 -18.23
C TYR A 72 -16.77 -37.20 -16.84
N THR A 73 -16.09 -36.58 -15.90
CA THR A 73 -16.64 -36.24 -14.57
C THR A 73 -17.11 -34.79 -14.53
N VAL A 74 -17.90 -34.42 -13.50
CA VAL A 74 -18.25 -33.02 -13.26
C VAL A 74 -16.98 -32.19 -13.02
N ASN A 75 -15.95 -32.76 -12.38
CA ASN A 75 -14.67 -32.08 -12.18
C ASN A 75 -13.91 -31.84 -13.49
N ASP A 76 -13.94 -32.79 -14.44
CA ASP A 76 -13.32 -32.61 -15.75
C ASP A 76 -14.01 -31.48 -16.52
N PHE A 77 -15.35 -31.44 -16.44
CA PHE A 77 -16.13 -30.37 -17.06
C PHE A 77 -15.82 -29.00 -16.44
N LEU A 78 -15.77 -28.90 -15.11
CA LEU A 78 -15.38 -27.67 -14.41
C LEU A 78 -13.95 -27.24 -14.75
N SER A 79 -13.02 -28.18 -14.84
CA SER A 79 -11.63 -27.89 -15.22
C SER A 79 -11.54 -27.32 -16.63
N MET A 80 -12.31 -27.89 -17.58
CA MET A 80 -12.37 -27.36 -18.94
C MET A 80 -12.96 -25.94 -18.98
N LEU A 81 -14.01 -25.65 -18.21
CA LEU A 81 -14.58 -24.30 -18.14
C LEU A 81 -13.57 -23.30 -17.54
N ASP A 82 -12.82 -23.70 -16.51
CA ASP A 82 -11.76 -22.87 -15.90
C ASP A 82 -10.59 -22.61 -16.87
N GLU A 83 -10.15 -23.63 -17.60
CA GLU A 83 -9.11 -23.52 -18.64
C GLU A 83 -9.51 -22.58 -19.78
N GLN A 84 -10.81 -22.45 -20.06
CA GLN A 84 -11.35 -21.51 -21.04
C GLN A 84 -11.73 -20.15 -20.43
N HIS A 85 -11.37 -19.89 -19.18
CA HIS A 85 -11.70 -18.67 -18.44
C HIS A 85 -13.20 -18.36 -18.37
N LEU A 86 -14.04 -19.40 -18.37
CA LEU A 86 -15.50 -19.29 -18.31
C LEU A 86 -16.03 -19.25 -16.86
N LEU A 87 -15.17 -19.58 -15.89
CA LEU A 87 -15.50 -19.58 -14.46
C LEU A 87 -14.85 -18.40 -13.73
N SER A 88 -15.56 -17.87 -12.74
CA SER A 88 -15.05 -16.94 -11.73
C SER A 88 -15.39 -17.46 -10.34
N ASP A 89 -14.74 -16.94 -9.30
CA ASP A 89 -15.20 -17.19 -7.93
C ASP A 89 -16.46 -16.37 -7.62
N ALA A 90 -17.51 -17.02 -7.14
CA ALA A 90 -18.61 -16.33 -6.52
C ALA A 90 -18.09 -15.63 -5.25
N GLN A 91 -18.09 -14.30 -5.25
CA GLN A 91 -17.95 -13.55 -4.00
C GLN A 91 -19.09 -13.98 -3.09
N SER A 92 -18.79 -14.62 -1.97
CA SER A 92 -19.85 -14.96 -1.03
C SER A 92 -20.50 -13.65 -0.58
N VAL A 93 -21.83 -13.61 -0.60
CA VAL A 93 -22.61 -12.44 -0.12
C VAL A 93 -22.31 -12.16 1.37
N ASN A 94 -21.70 -13.12 2.07
CA ASN A 94 -21.25 -12.99 3.45
C ASN A 94 -19.82 -12.42 3.60
N ASP A 95 -19.08 -12.21 2.51
CA ASP A 95 -17.72 -11.65 2.51
C ASP A 95 -17.67 -10.17 2.09
N VAL A 96 -18.83 -9.50 2.06
CA VAL A 96 -18.95 -8.08 1.72
C VAL A 96 -19.20 -7.26 2.98
N ILE A 97 -18.37 -6.24 3.19
CA ILE A 97 -18.49 -5.25 4.25
C ILE A 97 -18.75 -3.87 3.63
N SER A 98 -19.67 -3.08 4.19
CA SER A 98 -19.86 -1.69 3.73
C SER A 98 -18.66 -0.83 4.13
N GLY A 99 -18.38 0.26 3.43
CA GLY A 99 -17.28 1.15 3.80
C GLY A 99 -17.43 1.70 5.23
N LYS A 100 -18.65 2.02 5.67
CA LYS A 100 -18.93 2.42 7.07
C LYS A 100 -18.55 1.33 8.08
N ALA A 101 -18.93 0.08 7.83
CA ALA A 101 -18.56 -1.02 8.71
C ALA A 101 -17.04 -1.29 8.67
N PHE A 102 -16.43 -1.15 7.49
CA PHE A 102 -14.98 -1.31 7.30
C PHE A 102 -14.19 -0.33 8.17
N ILE A 103 -14.50 0.97 8.12
CA ILE A 103 -13.77 1.97 8.90
C ILE A 103 -13.97 1.76 10.41
N CYS A 104 -15.17 1.41 10.86
CA CYS A 104 -15.39 1.06 12.27
C CYS A 104 -14.56 -0.16 12.71
N GLU A 105 -14.46 -1.20 11.86
CA GLU A 105 -13.64 -2.37 12.15
C GLU A 105 -12.14 -2.05 12.18
N ILE A 106 -11.67 -1.14 11.33
CA ILE A 106 -10.29 -0.66 11.32
C ILE A 106 -10.00 0.18 12.57
N GLU A 107 -10.86 1.12 12.94
CA GLU A 107 -10.71 1.93 14.15
C GLU A 107 -10.71 1.05 15.40
N ASN A 108 -11.67 0.12 15.49
CA ASN A 108 -11.73 -0.87 16.56
C ASN A 108 -10.44 -1.70 16.64
N TYR A 109 -9.95 -2.17 15.48
CA TYR A 109 -8.70 -2.92 15.42
C TYR A 109 -7.50 -2.08 15.86
N TYR A 110 -7.41 -0.83 15.42
CA TYR A 110 -6.34 0.07 15.80
C TYR A 110 -6.32 0.33 17.30
N TYR A 111 -7.44 0.81 17.87
CA TYR A 111 -7.51 1.19 19.28
C TYR A 111 -7.48 0.01 20.27
N ASN A 112 -8.08 -1.13 19.91
CA ASN A 112 -8.20 -2.27 20.84
C ASN A 112 -7.16 -3.38 20.63
N ILE A 113 -6.48 -3.43 19.48
CA ILE A 113 -5.49 -4.47 19.19
C ILE A 113 -4.10 -3.88 18.95
N VAL A 114 -3.96 -2.90 18.04
CA VAL A 114 -2.64 -2.38 17.65
C VAL A 114 -2.06 -1.49 18.74
N LEU A 115 -2.76 -0.43 19.14
CA LEU A 115 -2.28 0.53 20.12
C LEU A 115 -1.91 -0.13 21.47
N PRO A 116 -2.69 -1.08 22.03
CA PRO A 116 -2.32 -1.78 23.25
C PRO A 116 -1.15 -2.75 23.10
N ALA A 117 -0.97 -3.34 21.91
CA ALA A 117 0.12 -4.31 21.67
C ALA A 117 1.48 -3.63 21.47
N PHE A 118 1.49 -2.41 20.93
CA PHE A 118 2.72 -1.69 20.58
C PHE A 118 3.07 -0.55 21.54
N GLU A 119 2.16 -0.18 22.45
CA GLU A 119 2.20 1.05 23.26
C GLU A 119 2.15 2.32 22.40
N GLN A 120 1.83 3.46 23.00
CA GLN A 120 1.80 4.74 22.31
C GLN A 120 3.21 5.11 21.79
N ASP A 121 3.32 5.57 20.53
CA ASP A 121 4.60 5.99 19.99
C ASP A 121 5.21 7.17 20.78
N GLU A 122 6.54 7.29 20.76
CA GLU A 122 7.23 8.19 21.69
C GLU A 122 6.87 9.69 21.52
N PHE A 123 6.53 10.12 20.31
CA PHE A 123 6.16 11.52 20.03
C PHE A 123 4.82 11.79 20.65
N SER A 124 3.81 10.98 20.29
CA SER A 124 2.48 11.09 20.86
C SER A 124 2.54 11.02 22.38
N ARG A 125 3.26 10.04 22.94
CA ARG A 125 3.46 9.93 24.39
C ARG A 125 4.06 11.21 24.98
N LYS A 126 5.15 11.73 24.42
CA LYS A 126 5.83 12.93 24.94
C LYS A 126 5.00 14.21 24.76
N VAL A 127 4.18 14.30 23.71
CA VAL A 127 3.24 15.40 23.48
C VAL A 127 2.14 15.37 24.56
N PHE A 128 1.47 14.23 24.75
CA PHE A 128 0.42 14.08 25.75
C PHE A 128 0.94 14.25 27.19
N THR A 129 2.14 13.76 27.50
CA THR A 129 2.75 13.95 28.82
C THR A 129 3.45 15.30 28.99
N LYS A 130 3.44 16.16 27.97
CA LYS A 130 4.10 17.49 27.98
C LYS A 130 5.60 17.42 28.35
N THR A 131 6.29 16.39 27.87
CA THR A 131 7.72 16.13 28.13
C THR A 131 8.62 16.24 26.90
N ILE A 132 8.07 16.57 25.73
CA ILE A 132 8.87 16.80 24.52
C ILE A 132 9.64 18.11 24.65
N ASP A 133 10.91 18.11 24.22
CA ASP A 133 11.77 19.30 24.26
C ASP A 133 11.81 20.04 22.91
N ASP A 134 12.27 21.30 22.96
CA ASP A 134 12.38 22.19 21.80
C ASP A 134 13.23 21.61 20.65
N ALA A 135 14.28 20.84 20.96
CA ALA A 135 15.14 20.25 19.95
C ALA A 135 14.43 19.11 19.21
N ALA A 136 13.67 18.30 19.93
CA ALA A 136 12.82 17.25 19.39
C ALA A 136 11.67 17.84 18.56
N LEU A 137 11.06 18.94 19.01
CA LEU A 137 10.05 19.68 18.23
C LEU A 137 10.62 20.22 16.90
N LYS A 138 11.84 20.77 16.92
CA LYS A 138 12.52 21.21 15.69
C LYS A 138 12.77 20.04 14.72
N ARG A 139 13.24 18.89 15.21
CA ARG A 139 13.44 17.69 14.37
C ARG A 139 12.12 17.17 13.79
N TRP A 140 11.07 17.10 14.61
CA TRP A 140 9.73 16.75 14.15
C TRP A 140 9.23 17.70 13.05
N SER A 141 9.47 19.00 13.19
CA SER A 141 9.04 20.01 12.21
C SER A 141 9.64 19.78 10.81
N VAL A 142 10.87 19.25 10.74
CA VAL A 142 11.52 18.89 9.46
C VAL A 142 10.81 17.70 8.81
N GLU A 143 10.51 16.65 9.57
CA GLU A 143 9.76 15.51 9.04
C GLU A 143 8.34 15.89 8.65
N TYR A 144 7.70 16.76 9.42
CA TYR A 144 6.34 17.22 9.14
C TYR A 144 6.28 18.00 7.82
N TYR A 145 7.30 18.83 7.54
CA TYR A 145 7.48 19.45 6.23
C TYR A 145 7.61 18.40 5.10
N HIS A 146 8.39 17.33 5.32
CA HIS A 146 8.54 16.29 4.30
C HIS A 146 7.27 15.46 4.07
N VAL A 147 6.50 15.16 5.12
CA VAL A 147 5.19 14.51 4.99
C VAL A 147 4.24 15.37 4.16
N THR A 148 4.06 16.63 4.52
CA THR A 148 3.14 17.55 3.80
C THR A 148 3.60 17.83 2.36
N ARG A 149 4.92 17.96 2.13
CA ARG A 149 5.47 18.06 0.76
C ARG A 149 5.22 16.80 -0.08
N ALA A 150 5.22 15.62 0.53
CA ALA A 150 4.97 14.36 -0.16
C ALA A 150 3.46 14.05 -0.32
N ALA A 151 2.61 14.59 0.55
CA ALA A 151 1.17 14.35 0.58
C ALA A 151 0.52 14.69 -0.77
N GLU A 152 0.83 15.85 -1.36
CA GLU A 152 0.27 16.24 -2.66
C GLU A 152 0.49 15.17 -3.75
N ARG A 153 1.71 14.61 -3.84
CA ARG A 153 2.03 13.55 -4.80
C ARG A 153 1.29 12.25 -4.52
N VAL A 154 1.17 11.89 -3.25
CA VAL A 154 0.43 10.70 -2.81
C VAL A 154 -1.05 10.84 -3.14
N LEU A 155 -1.64 11.99 -2.82
CA LEU A 155 -3.05 12.29 -3.08
C LEU A 155 -3.33 12.37 -4.58
N THR A 156 -2.43 12.95 -5.36
CA THR A 156 -2.56 12.95 -6.83
C THR A 156 -2.66 11.53 -7.39
N ALA A 157 -1.95 10.55 -6.80
CA ALA A 157 -2.01 9.16 -7.24
C ALA A 157 -3.36 8.46 -6.93
N SER A 158 -4.17 8.99 -6.02
CA SER A 158 -5.53 8.52 -5.77
C SER A 158 -6.59 9.24 -6.61
N LEU A 159 -6.24 10.31 -7.35
CA LEU A 159 -7.19 11.01 -8.23
C LEU A 159 -7.47 10.19 -9.50
N ARG A 160 -8.44 9.27 -9.40
CA ARG A 160 -8.98 8.52 -10.54
C ARG A 160 -10.50 8.51 -10.52
N ASP A 161 -11.11 8.13 -11.64
CA ASP A 161 -12.54 7.86 -11.69
C ASP A 161 -12.83 6.51 -11.02
N TYR A 162 -13.65 6.52 -9.97
CA TYR A 162 -14.03 5.33 -9.21
C TYR A 162 -15.36 4.71 -9.68
N GLY A 163 -15.99 5.25 -10.72
CA GLY A 163 -17.32 4.82 -11.16
C GLY A 163 -18.42 5.14 -10.14
N ASN A 164 -18.11 6.02 -9.18
CA ASN A 164 -18.99 6.56 -8.17
C ASN A 164 -18.64 8.05 -8.02
N ASP A 165 -19.56 8.93 -8.43
CA ASP A 165 -19.34 10.37 -8.49
C ASP A 165 -19.12 10.97 -7.09
N ASP A 166 -19.90 10.53 -6.09
CA ASP A 166 -19.79 11.02 -4.71
C ASP A 166 -18.44 10.62 -4.10
N LEU A 167 -17.99 9.39 -4.32
CA LEU A 167 -16.66 8.93 -3.88
C LEU A 167 -15.54 9.71 -4.58
N THR A 168 -15.69 9.93 -5.88
CA THR A 168 -14.69 10.66 -6.69
C THR A 168 -14.61 12.12 -6.26
N MET A 169 -15.74 12.76 -5.94
CA MET A 169 -15.79 14.11 -5.38
C MET A 169 -15.17 14.15 -3.99
N ALA A 170 -15.52 13.24 -3.08
CA ALA A 170 -14.95 13.23 -1.73
C ALA A 170 -13.40 13.14 -1.73
N ILE A 171 -12.82 12.34 -2.62
CA ILE A 171 -11.35 12.23 -2.74
C ILE A 171 -10.74 13.50 -3.36
N ARG A 172 -11.45 14.16 -4.29
CA ARG A 172 -11.00 15.42 -4.89
C ARG A 172 -11.06 16.57 -3.89
N ASP A 173 -12.12 16.66 -3.12
CA ASP A 173 -12.31 17.69 -2.09
C ASP A 173 -11.17 17.58 -1.07
N PHE A 174 -10.90 16.36 -0.57
CA PHE A 174 -9.75 16.11 0.30
C PHE A 174 -8.40 16.52 -0.33
N PHE A 175 -8.18 16.24 -1.62
CA PHE A 175 -6.98 16.72 -2.30
C PHE A 175 -6.89 18.25 -2.31
N PHE A 176 -7.99 18.96 -2.60
CA PHE A 176 -7.99 20.43 -2.63
C PHE A 176 -7.74 21.05 -1.27
N ASP A 177 -8.22 20.41 -0.20
CA ASP A 177 -8.00 20.86 1.16
C ASP A 177 -6.54 20.74 1.58
N GLU A 178 -5.83 19.68 1.14
CA GLU A 178 -4.42 19.45 1.49
C GLU A 178 -3.39 20.19 0.62
N VAL A 179 -3.77 20.63 -0.58
CA VAL A 179 -2.85 21.30 -1.51
C VAL A 179 -2.36 22.63 -0.94
N GLY A 180 -1.04 22.78 -0.83
CA GLY A 180 -0.42 24.01 -0.34
C GLY A 180 -0.10 24.03 1.16
N HIS A 181 -0.46 22.97 1.90
CA HIS A 181 -0.14 22.84 3.32
C HIS A 181 1.37 22.81 3.59
N GLU A 182 2.18 22.30 2.65
CA GLU A 182 3.64 22.31 2.74
C GLU A 182 4.21 23.72 2.94
N LYS A 183 3.54 24.76 2.41
CA LYS A 183 3.95 26.16 2.57
C LYS A 183 3.84 26.63 4.01
N LEU A 184 2.89 26.10 4.78
CA LEU A 184 2.75 26.40 6.21
C LEU A 184 3.94 25.84 6.98
N LEU A 185 4.28 24.56 6.74
CA LEU A 185 5.39 23.89 7.42
C LEU A 185 6.74 24.47 6.99
N ARG A 186 6.88 24.86 5.73
CA ARG A 186 8.06 25.58 5.24
C ARG A 186 8.30 26.91 5.97
N ARG A 187 7.25 27.69 6.24
CA ARG A 187 7.35 28.95 7.01
C ARG A 187 7.80 28.69 8.45
N SER A 188 7.36 27.59 9.05
CA SER A 188 7.85 27.15 10.36
C SER A 188 9.36 26.90 10.34
N LEU A 189 9.88 26.19 9.34
CA LEU A 189 11.32 25.94 9.19
C LEU A 189 12.14 27.22 9.01
N LEU A 190 11.64 28.19 8.27
CA LEU A 190 12.25 29.54 8.19
C LEU A 190 12.25 30.23 9.57
N GLY A 191 11.18 30.07 10.35
CA GLY A 191 11.08 30.56 11.74
C GLY A 191 12.10 29.93 12.69
N PHE A 192 12.55 28.71 12.42
CA PHE A 192 13.69 28.08 13.11
C PHE A 192 15.07 28.61 12.68
N GLY A 193 15.10 29.58 11.77
CA GLY A 193 16.32 30.22 11.26
C GLY A 193 16.99 29.46 10.11
N MET A 194 16.31 28.48 9.49
CA MET A 194 16.85 27.80 8.31
C MET A 194 16.76 28.69 7.07
N SER A 195 17.72 28.60 6.15
CA SER A 195 17.60 29.22 4.82
C SER A 195 16.75 28.38 3.87
N ASP A 196 16.32 29.00 2.76
CA ASP A 196 15.64 28.29 1.69
C ASP A 196 16.50 27.16 1.11
N GLU A 197 17.81 27.41 0.93
CA GLU A 197 18.76 26.39 0.46
C GLU A 197 18.92 25.25 1.46
N GLU A 198 18.96 25.56 2.77
CA GLU A 198 19.03 24.54 3.82
C GLU A 198 17.78 23.66 3.79
N ILE A 199 16.58 24.26 3.72
CA ILE A 199 15.30 23.53 3.64
C ILE A 199 15.23 22.66 2.38
N GLU A 200 15.63 23.17 1.21
CA GLU A 200 15.61 22.35 -0.01
C GLU A 200 16.67 21.24 0.00
N SER A 201 17.74 21.40 0.79
CA SER A 201 18.77 20.37 0.96
C SER A 201 18.41 19.32 2.01
N THR A 202 17.37 19.53 2.83
CA THR A 202 16.97 18.50 3.81
C THR A 202 16.42 17.29 3.09
N SER A 203 16.63 16.13 3.70
CA SER A 203 16.09 14.86 3.23
C SER A 203 15.28 14.25 4.37
N PRO A 204 14.12 13.63 4.08
CA PRO A 204 13.29 13.03 5.13
C PRO A 204 14.06 11.93 5.88
N HIS A 205 13.65 11.55 7.07
CA HIS A 205 14.13 10.30 7.62
C HIS A 205 13.68 9.12 6.74
N LEU A 206 14.45 8.01 6.70
CA LEU A 206 14.10 6.80 5.92
C LEU A 206 12.66 6.34 6.18
N CYS A 207 12.14 6.61 7.36
CA CYS A 207 10.87 6.11 7.85
C CYS A 207 9.71 7.02 7.46
N THR A 208 9.95 8.33 7.44
CA THR A 208 9.07 9.26 6.74
C THR A 208 9.00 8.86 5.27
N GLU A 209 10.14 8.57 4.64
CA GLU A 209 10.18 8.12 3.25
C GLU A 209 9.44 6.78 3.04
N ALA A 210 9.62 5.81 3.94
CA ALA A 210 8.95 4.51 3.90
C ALA A 210 7.44 4.63 4.11
N THR A 211 7.00 5.45 5.07
CA THR A 211 5.58 5.74 5.32
C THR A 211 4.93 6.39 4.10
N MET A 212 5.57 7.42 3.54
CA MET A 212 5.06 8.09 2.34
C MET A 212 5.09 7.16 1.12
N ALA A 213 6.06 6.26 1.02
CA ALA A 213 6.10 5.24 -0.02
C ALA A 213 4.98 4.20 0.12
N MET A 214 4.68 3.77 1.34
CA MET A 214 3.58 2.85 1.63
C MET A 214 2.22 3.47 1.29
N LEU A 215 2.03 4.76 1.61
CA LEU A 215 0.86 5.52 1.19
C LEU A 215 0.76 5.66 -0.33
N LEU A 216 1.85 5.99 -1.02
CA LEU A 216 1.87 6.07 -2.48
C LEU A 216 1.47 4.73 -3.13
N LYS A 217 2.03 3.63 -2.62
CA LYS A 217 1.69 2.26 -3.05
C LYS A 217 0.20 1.97 -2.85
N ALA A 218 -0.34 2.32 -1.68
CA ALA A 218 -1.76 2.15 -1.39
C ALA A 218 -2.64 3.02 -2.29
N ALA A 219 -2.27 4.28 -2.55
CA ALA A 219 -3.00 5.19 -3.41
C ALA A 219 -3.15 4.63 -4.84
N HIS A 220 -2.10 4.01 -5.37
CA HIS A 220 -2.14 3.38 -6.68
C HIS A 220 -3.02 2.11 -6.73
N PHE A 221 -2.92 1.24 -5.72
CA PHE A 221 -3.40 -0.13 -5.85
C PHE A 221 -4.55 -0.52 -4.92
N HIS A 222 -4.74 0.17 -3.81
CA HIS A 222 -5.69 -0.24 -2.78
C HIS A 222 -6.25 0.96 -2.00
N LEU A 223 -7.28 1.60 -2.56
CA LEU A 223 -7.96 2.76 -1.99
C LEU A 223 -8.34 2.57 -0.51
N PRO A 224 -8.92 1.43 -0.06
CA PRO A 224 -9.30 1.27 1.35
C PRO A 224 -8.09 1.40 2.29
N THR A 225 -6.95 0.76 1.96
CA THR A 225 -5.73 0.94 2.75
C THR A 225 -5.24 2.38 2.70
N PHE A 226 -5.30 3.03 1.54
CA PHE A 226 -4.87 4.42 1.41
C PHE A 226 -5.65 5.34 2.36
N VAL A 227 -6.98 5.32 2.28
CA VAL A 227 -7.86 6.14 3.12
C VAL A 227 -7.68 5.81 4.61
N THR A 228 -7.55 4.52 4.95
CA THR A 228 -7.24 4.09 6.32
C THR A 228 -5.94 4.69 6.85
N LEU A 229 -4.85 4.63 6.08
CA LEU A 229 -3.55 5.13 6.53
C LEU A 229 -3.52 6.66 6.62
N VAL A 230 -4.20 7.36 5.71
CA VAL A 230 -4.40 8.81 5.79
C VAL A 230 -5.12 9.19 7.08
N ALA A 231 -6.26 8.55 7.38
CA ALA A 231 -7.02 8.84 8.60
C ALA A 231 -6.19 8.63 9.88
N LEU A 232 -5.28 7.65 9.88
CA LEU A 232 -4.34 7.43 10.99
C LEU A 232 -3.18 8.44 11.04
N MET A 233 -2.83 9.07 9.91
CA MET A 233 -1.82 10.13 9.88
C MET A 233 -2.38 11.47 10.34
N GLU A 234 -3.58 11.84 9.87
CA GLU A 234 -4.26 13.08 10.27
C GLU A 234 -4.52 13.11 11.79
N GLY A 235 -4.77 11.95 12.37
CA GLY A 235 -5.01 11.81 13.80
C GLY A 235 -6.34 12.42 14.22
N THR A 236 -6.47 12.66 15.51
CA THR A 236 -7.68 13.18 16.14
C THR A 236 -7.51 14.64 16.53
N SER A 237 -8.62 15.37 16.67
CA SER A 237 -8.60 16.76 17.17
C SER A 237 -7.99 16.86 18.56
N GLU A 238 -8.07 15.81 19.37
CA GLU A 238 -7.43 15.73 20.69
C GLU A 238 -5.89 15.70 20.56
N GLU A 239 -5.35 14.91 19.64
CA GLU A 239 -3.92 14.85 19.34
C GLU A 239 -3.40 16.19 18.80
N SER A 240 -4.11 16.79 17.84
CA SER A 240 -3.79 18.12 17.31
C SER A 240 -3.80 19.19 18.42
N GLN A 241 -4.80 19.18 19.29
CA GLN A 241 -4.87 20.14 20.40
C GLN A 241 -3.73 19.92 21.42
N ALA A 242 -3.39 18.67 21.74
CA ALA A 242 -2.26 18.36 22.61
C ALA A 242 -0.93 18.84 22.01
N TYR A 243 -0.77 18.76 20.70
CA TYR A 243 0.41 19.27 20.00
C TYR A 243 0.47 20.81 20.01
N ILE A 244 -0.65 21.49 19.76
CA ILE A 244 -0.76 22.96 19.90
C ILE A 244 -0.35 23.40 21.30
N ASP A 245 -0.90 22.76 22.34
CA ASP A 245 -0.58 23.05 23.74
C ASP A 245 0.92 23.01 24.00
N VAL A 246 1.62 22.00 23.47
CA VAL A 246 3.06 21.85 23.62
C VAL A 246 3.81 22.97 22.89
N LEU A 247 3.42 23.29 21.66
CA LEU A 247 4.05 24.37 20.90
C LEU A 247 3.90 25.73 21.60
N GLU A 248 2.70 26.04 22.11
CA GLU A 248 2.42 27.30 22.81
C GLU A 248 3.19 27.44 24.13
N ASN A 249 3.56 26.32 24.77
CA ASN A 249 4.34 26.30 26.01
C ASN A 249 5.84 26.02 25.79
N SER A 250 6.29 25.91 24.53
CA SER A 250 7.69 25.68 24.17
C SER A 250 8.55 26.94 24.34
N GLY A 251 9.87 26.78 24.34
CA GLY A 251 10.83 27.91 24.32
C GLY A 251 11.11 28.44 22.91
N LEU A 252 10.39 27.94 21.90
CA LEU A 252 10.63 28.25 20.49
C LEU A 252 10.15 29.65 20.10
N ALA A 253 10.76 30.21 19.06
CA ALA A 253 10.37 31.50 18.52
C ALA A 253 8.92 31.47 17.99
N PRO A 254 8.11 32.53 18.20
CA PRO A 254 6.75 32.61 17.69
C PRO A 254 6.63 32.33 16.18
N GLU A 255 7.64 32.76 15.42
CA GLU A 255 7.74 32.58 13.97
C GLU A 255 7.89 31.10 13.58
N ALA A 256 8.54 30.29 14.42
CA ALA A 256 8.69 28.85 14.20
C ALA A 256 7.39 28.08 14.47
N ILE A 257 6.65 28.45 15.51
CA ILE A 257 5.48 27.66 15.94
C ILE A 257 4.17 28.10 15.29
N ARG A 258 4.04 29.38 14.90
CA ARG A 258 2.76 29.94 14.45
C ARG A 258 2.17 29.20 13.25
N SER A 259 2.98 28.87 12.25
CA SER A 259 2.46 28.22 11.04
C SER A 259 2.07 26.75 11.28
N GLN A 260 2.71 26.07 12.24
CA GLN A 260 2.31 24.73 12.67
C GLN A 260 1.00 24.77 13.43
N ILE A 261 0.83 25.71 14.36
CA ILE A 261 -0.44 25.92 15.07
C ILE A 261 -1.58 26.24 14.10
N VAL A 262 -1.32 27.02 13.05
CA VAL A 262 -2.32 27.31 12.01
C VAL A 262 -2.71 26.02 11.26
N HIS A 263 -1.73 25.20 10.89
CA HIS A 263 -2.00 23.91 10.24
C HIS A 263 -2.87 23.00 11.12
N GLU A 264 -2.51 22.80 12.39
CA GLU A 264 -3.31 21.98 13.32
C GLU A 264 -4.72 22.53 13.53
N LYS A 265 -4.89 23.86 13.54
CA LYS A 265 -6.22 24.48 13.62
C LYS A 265 -7.06 24.20 12.39
N ILE A 266 -6.46 24.21 11.20
CA ILE A 266 -7.14 23.81 9.96
C ILE A 266 -7.61 22.36 10.09
N ASN A 267 -6.74 21.44 10.53
CA ASN A 267 -7.11 20.03 10.72
C ASN A 267 -8.26 19.83 11.73
N ILE A 268 -8.27 20.61 12.81
CA ILE A 268 -9.37 20.58 13.80
C ILE A 268 -10.66 21.15 13.20
N GLU A 269 -10.60 22.32 12.54
CA GLU A 269 -11.76 23.02 11.99
C GLU A 269 -12.38 22.29 10.79
N GLY A 270 -11.56 21.66 9.96
CA GLY A 270 -11.99 20.83 8.83
C GLY A 270 -12.46 19.43 9.23
N GLU A 271 -12.38 19.08 10.52
CA GLU A 271 -12.67 17.73 11.02
C GLU A 271 -11.90 16.65 10.25
N HIS A 272 -10.59 16.84 9.97
CA HIS A 272 -9.81 15.90 9.15
C HIS A 272 -9.81 14.47 9.73
N GLY A 273 -9.96 14.33 11.05
CA GLY A 273 -10.19 13.05 11.72
C GLY A 273 -11.48 12.30 11.32
N ASN A 274 -12.41 12.95 10.61
CA ASN A 274 -13.66 12.39 10.09
C ASN A 274 -13.65 12.20 8.56
N GLU A 275 -12.71 12.79 7.82
CA GLU A 275 -12.68 12.71 6.35
C GLU A 275 -12.57 11.28 5.84
N GLY A 276 -11.78 10.44 6.52
CA GLY A 276 -11.72 9.02 6.21
C GLY A 276 -13.09 8.36 6.29
N ARG A 277 -13.89 8.68 7.33
CA ARG A 277 -15.25 8.15 7.49
C ARG A 277 -16.19 8.65 6.40
N GLU A 278 -16.05 9.91 5.98
CA GLU A 278 -16.83 10.49 4.89
C GLU A 278 -16.54 9.78 3.57
N ILE A 279 -15.26 9.61 3.20
CA ILE A 279 -14.85 8.87 2.01
C ILE A 279 -15.38 7.42 2.05
N PHE A 280 -15.22 6.73 3.18
CA PHE A 280 -15.75 5.37 3.36
C PHE A 280 -17.28 5.31 3.33
N SER A 281 -17.98 6.41 3.61
CA SER A 281 -19.44 6.46 3.54
C SER A 281 -19.97 6.27 2.11
N HIS A 282 -19.15 6.62 1.11
CA HIS A 282 -19.44 6.50 -0.32
C HIS A 282 -19.00 5.16 -0.92
N ILE A 283 -18.33 4.30 -0.14
CA ILE A 283 -17.91 2.96 -0.59
C ILE A 283 -18.99 1.93 -0.26
N ASN A 284 -19.69 1.47 -1.30
CA ASN A 284 -20.84 0.57 -1.17
C ASN A 284 -20.47 -0.84 -0.66
N ALA A 285 -19.36 -1.39 -1.14
CA ALA A 285 -18.98 -2.77 -0.90
C ALA A 285 -17.46 -2.93 -0.94
N LEU A 286 -16.92 -3.60 0.07
CA LEU A 286 -15.53 -4.04 0.19
C LEU A 286 -15.51 -5.51 0.55
N SER A 287 -14.43 -6.20 0.20
CA SER A 287 -14.23 -7.60 0.58
C SER A 287 -13.63 -7.72 1.98
N VAL A 288 -13.85 -8.86 2.63
CA VAL A 288 -13.12 -9.23 3.86
C VAL A 288 -11.61 -9.25 3.62
N ASN A 289 -11.15 -9.57 2.41
CA ASN A 289 -9.73 -9.53 2.07
C ASN A 289 -9.16 -8.10 2.08
N ASP A 290 -9.93 -7.10 1.64
CA ASP A 290 -9.53 -5.69 1.73
C ASP A 290 -9.31 -5.30 3.21
N LEU A 291 -10.12 -5.84 4.12
CA LEU A 291 -9.99 -5.60 5.56
C LEU A 291 -8.73 -6.27 6.11
N VAL A 292 -8.39 -7.48 5.65
CA VAL A 292 -7.13 -8.16 6.02
C VAL A 292 -5.92 -7.36 5.55
N ILE A 293 -5.92 -6.89 4.30
CA ILE A 293 -4.85 -6.07 3.73
C ILE A 293 -4.69 -4.76 4.51
N ALA A 294 -5.80 -4.06 4.80
CA ALA A 294 -5.76 -2.83 5.57
C ALA A 294 -5.29 -3.05 7.02
N LYS A 295 -5.76 -4.10 7.72
CA LYS A 295 -5.28 -4.43 9.07
C LYS A 295 -3.79 -4.73 9.10
N LYS A 296 -3.26 -5.44 8.10
CA LYS A 296 -1.81 -5.67 7.95
C LYS A 296 -1.06 -4.34 7.78
N ALA A 297 -1.52 -3.49 6.86
CA ALA A 297 -0.92 -2.18 6.62
C ALA A 297 -0.95 -1.26 7.86
N VAL A 298 -2.03 -1.28 8.65
CA VAL A 298 -2.13 -0.54 9.92
C VAL A 298 -1.08 -0.99 10.93
N ARG A 299 -0.89 -2.32 11.08
CA ARG A 299 0.17 -2.85 11.96
C ARG A 299 1.56 -2.43 11.49
N GLU A 300 1.82 -2.56 10.19
CA GLU A 300 3.11 -2.20 9.57
C GLU A 300 3.40 -0.71 9.73
N PHE A 301 2.43 0.15 9.44
CA PHE A 301 2.49 1.59 9.66
C PHE A 301 2.85 1.94 11.10
N TYR A 302 2.16 1.32 12.06
CA TYR A 302 2.39 1.61 13.47
C TYR A 302 3.75 1.08 13.96
N ALA A 303 4.17 -0.10 13.50
CA ALA A 303 5.48 -0.65 13.78
C ALA A 303 6.60 0.27 13.26
N ILE A 304 6.44 0.78 12.02
CA ILE A 304 7.36 1.76 11.43
C ILE A 304 7.43 3.02 12.29
N ARG A 305 6.29 3.59 12.71
CA ARG A 305 6.28 4.79 13.59
C ARG A 305 6.97 4.51 14.92
N ARG A 306 6.55 3.45 15.63
CA ARG A 306 7.08 3.10 16.96
C ARG A 306 8.60 2.92 16.96
N ALA A 307 9.12 2.16 16.00
CA ALA A 307 10.55 1.84 15.97
C ALA A 307 11.42 3.08 15.75
N ILE A 308 10.86 4.20 15.27
CA ILE A 308 11.64 5.37 14.82
C ILE A 308 11.41 6.65 15.59
N THR A 309 10.22 6.86 16.14
CA THR A 309 9.96 8.08 16.89
C THR A 309 11.00 8.35 18.00
N PRO A 310 11.48 7.37 18.78
CA PRO A 310 12.57 7.59 19.74
C PRO A 310 13.83 8.23 19.12
N TRP A 311 14.20 7.80 17.93
CA TRP A 311 15.43 8.18 17.24
C TRP A 311 15.29 9.51 16.52
N LEU A 312 14.15 9.72 15.85
CA LEU A 312 13.79 11.02 15.29
C LEU A 312 13.82 12.10 16.37
N LEU A 313 13.26 11.81 17.54
CA LEU A 313 13.26 12.75 18.66
C LEU A 313 14.61 12.81 19.37
N GLY A 314 15.47 11.79 19.27
CA GLY A 314 16.82 11.78 19.83
C GLY A 314 17.89 12.43 18.94
N GLY A 315 17.63 12.58 17.64
CA GLY A 315 18.59 13.10 16.66
C GLY A 315 19.68 12.09 16.27
N ILE A 316 19.40 10.79 16.38
CA ILE A 316 20.34 9.70 16.07
C ILE A 316 19.75 8.89 14.92
N SER A 317 20.53 8.58 13.88
CA SER A 317 20.16 7.60 12.84
C SER A 317 20.14 6.20 13.45
N PHE A 318 19.08 5.43 13.16
CA PHE A 318 18.82 4.09 13.68
C PHE A 318 20.08 3.26 14.02
N ALA A 319 20.28 3.05 15.31
CA ALA A 319 21.34 2.24 15.88
C ALA A 319 20.70 1.14 16.73
N GLY A 320 20.37 0.02 16.10
CA GLY A 320 19.78 -1.12 16.82
C GLY A 320 20.05 -2.46 16.16
N VAL A 321 20.10 -2.50 14.83
CA VAL A 321 20.38 -3.73 14.10
C VAL A 321 21.89 -3.86 13.92
N ASP A 322 22.44 -4.94 14.49
CA ASP A 322 23.82 -5.36 14.27
C ASP A 322 24.10 -5.56 12.77
N LYS A 323 25.28 -5.14 12.30
CA LYS A 323 25.65 -5.20 10.89
C LYS A 323 25.65 -6.63 10.32
N VAL A 324 26.10 -7.60 11.10
CA VAL A 324 26.13 -9.00 10.66
C VAL A 324 24.70 -9.50 10.52
N LEU A 325 23.85 -9.20 11.49
CA LEU A 325 22.43 -9.53 11.44
C LEU A 325 21.74 -8.87 10.25
N PHE A 326 21.97 -7.58 10.01
CA PHE A 326 21.44 -6.87 8.84
C PHE A 326 21.86 -7.53 7.53
N LEU A 327 23.14 -7.86 7.35
CA LEU A 327 23.61 -8.50 6.12
C LEU A 327 23.02 -9.88 5.91
N GLN A 328 22.89 -10.65 6.99
CA GLN A 328 22.24 -11.95 6.94
C GLN A 328 20.78 -11.81 6.49
N THR A 329 20.02 -10.94 7.16
CA THR A 329 18.61 -10.70 6.84
C THR A 329 18.45 -10.12 5.44
N LEU A 330 19.30 -9.19 5.02
CA LEU A 330 19.31 -8.67 3.66
C LEU A 330 19.58 -9.78 2.64
N SER A 331 20.56 -10.66 2.90
CA SER A 331 20.84 -11.80 2.02
C SER A 331 19.64 -12.73 1.88
N GLU A 332 18.92 -12.98 2.98
CA GLU A 332 17.73 -13.83 3.01
C GLU A 332 16.53 -13.17 2.32
N MET A 333 16.35 -11.86 2.49
CA MET A 333 15.16 -11.12 2.03
C MET A 333 15.33 -10.39 0.69
N LEU A 334 16.55 -10.24 0.17
CA LEU A 334 16.79 -9.61 -1.13
C LEU A 334 15.96 -10.19 -2.29
N PRO A 335 15.73 -11.53 -2.38
CA PRO A 335 14.78 -12.10 -3.33
C PRO A 335 13.36 -11.51 -3.20
N GLN A 336 12.85 -11.39 -1.97
CA GLN A 336 11.53 -10.84 -1.67
C GLN A 336 11.45 -9.35 -2.06
N LEU A 337 12.46 -8.55 -1.69
CA LEU A 337 12.55 -7.13 -2.08
C LEU A 337 12.51 -6.93 -3.60
N LYS A 338 13.15 -7.83 -4.36
CA LYS A 338 13.09 -7.81 -5.83
C LYS A 338 11.72 -8.22 -6.34
N MET A 339 11.14 -9.29 -5.80
CA MET A 339 9.82 -9.76 -6.24
C MET A 339 8.73 -8.70 -6.10
N SER A 340 8.78 -7.88 -5.04
CA SER A 340 7.77 -6.85 -4.78
C SER A 340 7.98 -5.55 -5.56
N THR A 341 9.20 -5.28 -6.04
CA THR A 341 9.54 -3.99 -6.69
C THR A 341 9.76 -4.09 -8.19
N LEU A 342 10.25 -5.22 -8.71
CA LEU A 342 10.46 -5.43 -10.15
C LEU A 342 9.20 -5.25 -11.00
N PRO A 343 7.98 -5.69 -10.60
CA PRO A 343 6.77 -5.47 -11.38
C PRO A 343 6.47 -4.00 -11.67
N ILE A 344 6.94 -3.09 -10.81
CA ILE A 344 6.76 -1.64 -10.95
C ILE A 344 7.84 -1.02 -11.84
N ALA A 345 9.07 -1.55 -11.74
CA ALA A 345 10.21 -1.09 -12.52
C ALA A 345 10.11 -1.51 -14.00
N ILE A 346 9.63 -2.73 -14.29
CA ILE A 346 9.60 -3.32 -15.64
C ILE A 346 8.87 -2.43 -16.67
N PRO A 347 7.65 -1.91 -16.40
CA PRO A 347 6.93 -1.06 -17.37
C PRO A 347 7.62 0.27 -17.68
N ARG A 348 8.57 0.70 -16.83
CA ARG A 348 9.31 1.96 -16.96
C ARG A 348 10.68 1.78 -17.61
N ALA A 349 11.11 0.54 -17.81
CA ALA A 349 12.42 0.21 -18.34
C ALA A 349 12.45 0.32 -19.87
N THR A 350 13.63 0.67 -20.42
CA THR A 350 13.87 0.48 -21.86
C THR A 350 13.75 -1.00 -22.21
N LEU A 351 13.50 -1.33 -23.49
CA LEU A 351 13.36 -2.73 -23.94
C LEU A 351 14.54 -3.62 -23.49
N SER A 352 15.79 -3.12 -23.62
CA SER A 352 16.99 -3.87 -23.23
C SER A 352 17.12 -4.07 -21.72
N GLN A 353 16.66 -3.12 -20.91
CA GLN A 353 16.60 -3.25 -19.45
C GLN A 353 15.46 -4.19 -19.02
N SER A 354 14.30 -4.09 -19.67
CA SER A 354 13.11 -4.88 -19.37
C SER A 354 13.37 -6.38 -19.49
N ASP A 355 14.07 -6.83 -20.54
CA ASP A 355 14.45 -8.25 -20.71
C ASP A 355 15.24 -8.81 -19.53
N LYS A 356 16.18 -8.03 -18.98
CA LYS A 356 16.97 -8.43 -17.81
C LYS A 356 16.09 -8.53 -16.57
N LEU A 357 15.27 -7.51 -16.32
CA LEU A 357 14.40 -7.43 -15.14
C LEU A 357 13.31 -8.53 -15.16
N VAL A 358 12.70 -8.79 -16.32
CA VAL A 358 11.70 -9.86 -16.52
C VAL A 358 12.32 -11.23 -16.26
N LYS A 359 13.51 -11.51 -16.80
CA LYS A 359 14.21 -12.78 -16.53
C LYS A 359 14.45 -12.98 -15.03
N THR A 360 14.93 -11.94 -14.34
CA THR A 360 15.12 -11.98 -12.89
C THR A 360 13.80 -12.26 -12.17
N LEU A 361 12.71 -11.55 -12.51
CA LEU A 361 11.39 -11.77 -11.90
C LEU A 361 10.88 -13.21 -12.12
N CYS A 362 11.02 -13.76 -13.33
CA CYS A 362 10.62 -15.13 -13.64
C CYS A 362 11.39 -16.16 -12.82
N THR A 363 12.69 -15.97 -12.59
CA THR A 363 13.49 -16.85 -11.72
C THR A 363 13.01 -16.76 -10.27
N LEU A 364 12.76 -15.54 -9.78
CA LEU A 364 12.37 -15.32 -8.39
C LEU A 364 10.97 -15.86 -8.07
N LYS A 365 10.03 -15.83 -9.02
CA LYS A 365 8.66 -16.38 -8.83
C LYS A 365 8.61 -17.87 -8.47
N GLN A 366 9.73 -18.59 -8.63
CA GLN A 366 9.84 -20.00 -8.23
C GLN A 366 10.17 -20.17 -6.74
N LEU A 367 10.56 -19.09 -6.06
CA LEU A 367 10.88 -19.09 -4.63
C LEU A 367 9.61 -18.91 -3.79
N PRO A 368 9.58 -19.44 -2.56
CA PRO A 368 8.48 -19.17 -1.64
C PRO A 368 8.44 -17.68 -1.29
N VAL A 369 7.22 -17.14 -1.15
CA VAL A 369 7.00 -15.79 -0.61
C VAL A 369 7.37 -15.81 0.88
N VAL A 370 8.14 -14.81 1.30
CA VAL A 370 8.53 -14.61 2.69
C VAL A 370 7.81 -13.37 3.20
N GLU A 371 7.14 -13.48 4.35
CA GLU A 371 6.55 -12.33 5.04
C GLU A 371 7.54 -11.74 6.04
N PHE A 372 7.51 -10.43 6.21
CA PHE A 372 8.32 -9.73 7.22
C PHE A 372 7.72 -9.91 8.61
N ASP A 373 8.53 -10.33 9.58
CA ASP A 373 8.18 -10.29 11.00
C ASP A 373 8.46 -8.90 11.58
N ILE A 374 7.41 -8.08 11.66
CA ILE A 374 7.48 -6.70 12.17
C ILE A 374 7.90 -6.60 13.66
N ASN A 375 7.98 -7.72 14.38
CA ASN A 375 8.49 -7.72 15.76
C ASN A 375 10.01 -7.85 15.84
N LYS A 376 10.68 -8.08 14.71
CA LYS A 376 12.14 -8.11 14.60
C LYS A 376 12.64 -6.85 13.89
N ASP A 377 13.52 -6.11 14.54
CA ASP A 377 14.00 -4.81 14.05
C ASP A 377 14.69 -4.92 12.67
N GLU A 378 15.41 -6.01 12.42
CA GLU A 378 16.10 -6.28 11.15
C GLU A 378 15.13 -6.55 9.99
N GLU A 379 14.02 -7.24 10.24
CA GLU A 379 13.00 -7.51 9.23
C GLU A 379 12.09 -6.29 9.02
N LEU A 380 11.82 -5.52 10.07
CA LEU A 380 11.13 -4.23 9.98
C LEU A 380 11.93 -3.22 9.14
N LEU A 381 13.26 -3.23 9.26
CA LEU A 381 14.13 -2.44 8.39
C LEU A 381 14.05 -2.90 6.92
N MET A 382 13.95 -4.21 6.66
CA MET A 382 13.73 -4.71 5.30
C MET A 382 12.38 -4.28 4.73
N LEU A 383 11.32 -4.25 5.54
CA LEU A 383 10.01 -3.74 5.13
C LEU A 383 10.08 -2.24 4.76
N MET A 384 10.80 -1.43 5.53
CA MET A 384 11.02 -0.01 5.17
C MET A 384 11.78 0.12 3.86
N LEU A 385 12.86 -0.65 3.70
CA LEU A 385 13.64 -0.69 2.46
C LEU A 385 12.78 -1.13 1.27
N GLU A 386 11.88 -2.11 1.46
CA GLU A 386 10.94 -2.54 0.43
C GLU A 386 10.06 -1.39 -0.06
N ASN A 387 9.43 -0.66 0.86
CA ASN A 387 8.56 0.45 0.53
C ASN A 387 9.33 1.55 -0.20
N VAL A 388 10.51 1.91 0.30
CA VAL A 388 11.37 2.93 -0.30
C VAL A 388 11.81 2.52 -1.72
N LEU A 389 12.28 1.28 -1.90
CA LEU A 389 12.60 0.73 -3.23
C LEU A 389 11.38 0.70 -4.16
N TRP A 390 10.19 0.39 -3.64
CA TRP A 390 8.96 0.40 -4.42
C TRP A 390 8.65 1.81 -4.96
N LYS A 391 8.72 2.84 -4.10
CA LYS A 391 8.50 4.24 -4.50
C LYS A 391 9.50 4.67 -5.58
N THR A 392 10.75 4.25 -5.48
CA THR A 392 11.78 4.63 -6.45
C THR A 392 11.71 3.83 -7.74
N ALA A 393 11.32 2.56 -7.70
CA ALA A 393 10.95 1.84 -8.91
C ALA A 393 9.83 2.58 -9.68
N CYS A 394 8.92 3.24 -8.95
CA CYS A 394 7.84 4.03 -9.52
C CYS A 394 8.28 5.41 -10.05
N THR A 395 9.33 6.02 -9.49
CA THR A 395 9.62 7.45 -9.69
C THR A 395 11.00 7.75 -10.29
N ASP A 396 12.01 6.91 -10.06
CA ASP A 396 13.37 7.09 -10.57
C ASP A 396 14.01 5.71 -10.81
N LEU A 397 13.81 5.19 -12.02
CA LEU A 397 14.28 3.86 -12.39
C LEU A 397 15.81 3.72 -12.30
N ALA A 398 16.56 4.77 -12.64
CA ALA A 398 18.01 4.74 -12.61
C ALA A 398 18.52 4.61 -11.16
N ARG A 399 17.97 5.42 -10.25
CA ARG A 399 18.24 5.29 -8.81
C ARG A 399 17.84 3.91 -8.30
N TYR A 400 16.67 3.39 -8.67
CA TYR A 400 16.23 2.06 -8.27
C TYR A 400 17.23 0.97 -8.69
N THR A 401 17.64 0.95 -9.96
CA THR A 401 18.57 -0.07 -10.46
C THR A 401 19.94 0.02 -9.80
N ASN A 402 20.44 1.23 -9.57
CA ASN A 402 21.73 1.46 -8.92
C ASN A 402 21.69 1.02 -7.44
N THR A 403 20.62 1.35 -6.72
CA THR A 403 20.44 0.91 -5.33
C THR A 403 20.32 -0.61 -5.26
N LEU A 404 19.59 -1.24 -6.18
CA LEU A 404 19.45 -2.70 -6.19
C LEU A 404 20.78 -3.40 -6.47
N GLU A 405 21.56 -2.90 -7.42
CA GLU A 405 22.92 -3.40 -7.70
C GLU A 405 23.84 -3.20 -6.50
N TRP A 406 23.76 -2.06 -5.83
CA TRP A 406 24.53 -1.82 -4.61
C TRP A 406 24.17 -2.80 -3.48
N LEU A 407 22.87 -3.08 -3.26
CA LEU A 407 22.44 -4.09 -2.28
C LEU A 407 22.93 -5.50 -2.64
N GLU A 408 22.94 -5.87 -3.92
CA GLU A 408 23.52 -7.13 -4.38
C GLU A 408 25.03 -7.21 -4.10
N GLN A 409 25.76 -6.15 -4.44
CA GLN A 409 27.20 -6.04 -4.20
C GLN A 409 27.53 -6.07 -2.71
N LEU A 410 26.66 -5.49 -1.87
CA LEU A 410 26.75 -5.48 -0.42
C LEU A 410 26.64 -6.90 0.15
N VAL A 411 25.62 -7.66 -0.26
CA VAL A 411 25.43 -9.07 0.12
C VAL A 411 26.60 -9.94 -0.36
N GLN A 412 27.17 -9.63 -1.52
CA GLN A 412 28.34 -10.35 -2.07
C GLN A 412 29.66 -9.97 -1.38
N GLY A 413 29.66 -8.99 -0.48
CA GLY A 413 30.88 -8.51 0.19
C GLY A 413 31.84 -7.77 -0.75
N THR A 414 31.35 -7.25 -1.88
CA THR A 414 32.17 -6.52 -2.88
C THR A 414 32.25 -5.01 -2.61
N VAL A 415 31.38 -4.49 -1.74
CA VAL A 415 31.45 -3.12 -1.20
C VAL A 415 32.05 -3.19 0.21
N SER A 416 33.21 -2.58 0.42
CA SER A 416 33.91 -2.58 1.73
C SER A 416 33.50 -1.43 2.64
N ASP A 417 32.97 -0.35 2.07
CA ASP A 417 32.85 0.94 2.75
C ASP A 417 31.38 1.29 3.02
N TYR A 418 30.80 0.65 4.03
CA TYR A 418 29.63 1.20 4.72
C TYR A 418 29.85 1.11 6.23
N ARG A 419 29.60 2.22 6.93
CA ARG A 419 29.94 2.36 8.35
C ARG A 419 28.90 1.64 9.21
N GLU A 420 29.39 0.87 10.18
CA GLU A 420 28.59 0.08 11.14
C GLU A 420 27.62 0.93 11.96
N GLU A 421 28.04 2.13 12.30
CA GLU A 421 27.28 3.09 13.12
C GLU A 421 26.04 3.65 12.43
N ASP A 422 25.89 3.45 11.11
CA ASP A 422 24.83 4.06 10.30
C ASP A 422 24.40 3.14 9.15
N ILE A 423 23.83 1.95 9.39
CA ILE A 423 23.30 1.11 8.30
C ILE A 423 22.22 1.87 7.53
N ILE A 424 21.28 2.48 8.24
CA ILE A 424 20.25 3.34 7.65
C ILE A 424 20.88 4.56 6.99
N GLY A 425 21.81 5.24 7.66
CA GLY A 425 22.52 6.37 7.08
C GLY A 425 23.31 6.00 5.83
N SER A 426 23.83 4.77 5.73
CA SER A 426 24.56 4.26 4.57
C SER A 426 23.62 3.92 3.42
N ILE A 427 22.48 3.28 3.71
CA ILE A 427 21.39 3.09 2.73
C ILE A 427 20.92 4.46 2.22
N TRP A 428 20.72 5.41 3.13
CA TRP A 428 20.27 6.77 2.85
C TRP A 428 21.28 7.60 2.06
N ASN A 429 22.56 7.49 2.40
CA ASN A 429 23.63 8.16 1.68
C ASN A 429 23.83 7.55 0.30
N ALA A 430 23.79 6.21 0.17
CA ALA A 430 23.81 5.57 -1.14
C ALA A 430 22.60 6.01 -1.98
N TRP A 431 21.43 6.12 -1.35
CA TRP A 431 20.20 6.59 -1.98
C TRP A 431 20.27 8.02 -2.52
N HIS A 432 20.87 8.95 -1.75
CA HIS A 432 20.96 10.36 -2.13
C HIS A 432 22.24 10.77 -2.86
N ALA A 433 23.31 9.97 -2.78
CA ALA A 433 24.53 10.19 -3.56
C ALA A 433 24.34 9.89 -5.05
N LEU A 434 23.27 9.16 -5.41
CA LEU A 434 22.97 8.79 -6.78
C LEU A 434 22.18 9.92 -7.49
N PRO A 435 22.62 10.38 -8.67
CA PRO A 435 22.02 11.50 -9.38
C PRO A 435 20.52 11.26 -9.62
N SER A 436 19.68 12.21 -9.19
CA SER A 436 18.26 12.24 -9.53
C SER A 436 18.07 13.04 -10.81
N LEU A 437 17.16 12.58 -11.67
CA LEU A 437 16.50 13.48 -12.62
C LEU A 437 15.33 14.14 -11.89
N PRO A 438 15.08 15.45 -12.09
CA PRO A 438 13.90 16.08 -11.53
C PRO A 438 12.65 15.42 -12.11
N LEU A 439 11.78 14.93 -11.23
CA LEU A 439 10.42 14.55 -11.56
C LEU A 439 9.63 15.81 -11.90
N VAL A 440 9.01 15.79 -13.07
CA VAL A 440 8.15 16.83 -13.68
C VAL A 440 7.47 17.71 -12.64
N ASP A 441 7.61 19.02 -12.83
CA ASP A 441 6.95 20.07 -12.05
C ASP A 441 5.42 19.89 -12.14
N ALA A 442 4.76 19.69 -11.01
CA ALA A 442 3.31 19.52 -10.95
C ALA A 442 2.57 20.74 -11.54
N GLY A 443 3.22 21.91 -11.57
CA GLY A 443 2.71 23.10 -12.26
C GLY A 443 2.48 22.89 -13.76
N GLN A 444 3.21 21.98 -14.43
CA GLN A 444 2.98 21.67 -15.85
C GLN A 444 1.81 20.72 -16.10
N LEU A 445 1.36 19.95 -15.09
CA LEU A 445 0.22 19.05 -15.23
C LEU A 445 -1.11 19.82 -15.21
N LEU A 446 -1.18 20.91 -14.44
CA LEU A 446 -2.32 21.83 -14.37
C LEU A 446 -2.50 22.70 -15.63
N GLU A 447 -1.47 22.86 -16.46
CA GLU A 447 -1.61 23.53 -17.76
C GLU A 447 -2.11 22.58 -18.87
N GLN A 448 -2.22 21.28 -18.59
CA GLN A 448 -2.64 20.24 -19.55
C GLN A 448 -4.00 19.60 -19.22
N LEU A 449 -4.57 19.90 -18.05
CA LEU A 449 -5.96 19.61 -17.67
C LEU A 449 -6.79 20.90 -17.79
#